data_AF-A0A2J8N8N5-F1
#
_entry.id   AF-A0A2J8N8N5-F1
#
_cell.length_a   1.000
_cell.length_b   1.000
_cell.length_c   1.000
_cell.angle_alpha   90.00
_cell.angle_beta   90.00
_cell.angle_gamma   90.00
#
_symmetry.space_group_name_H-M   'P 1'
#
loop_
_entity.id
_entity.type
_entity.pdbx_description
1 polymer ?
#
loop_
_entity_poly.entity_id
_entity_poly.type
_entity_poly.pdbx_seq_one_letter_code
_entity_poly.pdbx_strand_id
1 'polypeptide(L)'
;MSGVSEPLSRVKLGTLRRPEGPAEPMVVVPVDVEKEDVRILKVCFYSNSFNPGKNFKLVKCTVQTEIREIITSILLSGRIGPNIQLAECYGLRLKHMKSDEIHWLHPQMTVGEVQDKYECLHVEAEWRYDLQIRYLPEDFMESLKEDRTTLLYFYQQLRNDYMQRYASKVSEGMALQLGCLELRRFFKDMPHNALDKKSNFELLEKEVGLDLF
;
A
#
# COMPACT_ATOMS: atom_id res chain seq x y z
N MET A 1 -42.57 -11.04 -81.65
CA MET A 1 -42.84 -9.59 -81.52
C MET A 1 -43.88 -9.40 -80.43
N SER A 2 -43.66 -8.45 -79.51
CA SER A 2 -44.63 -7.64 -78.71
C SER A 2 -45.91 -8.31 -78.16
N GLY A 3 -46.33 -8.21 -76.90
CA GLY A 3 -45.94 -7.39 -75.75
C GLY A 3 -47.15 -7.25 -74.78
N VAL A 4 -46.87 -7.31 -73.47
CA VAL A 4 -47.49 -6.63 -72.28
C VAL A 4 -48.98 -6.89 -71.88
N SER A 5 -49.22 -7.38 -70.64
CA SER A 5 -49.87 -6.67 -69.48
C SER A 5 -50.37 -7.62 -68.35
N GLU A 6 -50.16 -7.20 -67.08
CA GLU A 6 -50.35 -7.83 -65.72
C GLU A 6 -51.84 -8.02 -65.26
N PRO A 7 -52.25 -8.42 -64.00
CA PRO A 7 -51.50 -8.70 -62.73
C PRO A 7 -51.95 -9.89 -61.81
N LEU A 8 -51.01 -10.26 -60.90
CA LEU A 8 -51.08 -10.69 -59.48
C LEU A 8 -52.26 -11.54 -58.90
N SER A 9 -51.94 -12.68 -58.26
CA SER A 9 -52.23 -12.89 -56.81
C SER A 9 -51.63 -14.16 -56.16
N ARG A 10 -50.98 -13.93 -55.00
CA ARG A 10 -50.77 -14.74 -53.78
C ARG A 10 -50.28 -16.21 -53.85
N VAL A 11 -48.99 -16.39 -53.56
CA VAL A 11 -48.43 -17.61 -52.94
C VAL A 11 -48.38 -17.44 -51.41
N LYS A 12 -48.90 -18.42 -50.67
CA LYS A 12 -48.72 -18.57 -49.21
C LYS A 12 -47.36 -19.20 -48.93
N LEU A 13 -46.54 -18.61 -48.06
CA LEU A 13 -45.46 -19.35 -47.39
C LEU A 13 -45.02 -18.67 -46.08
N GLY A 14 -44.87 -19.49 -45.02
CA GLY A 14 -43.91 -19.24 -43.94
C GLY A 14 -44.49 -18.87 -42.59
N THR A 15 -44.72 -19.86 -41.73
CA THR A 15 -44.73 -19.71 -40.27
C THR A 15 -43.43 -19.06 -39.79
N LEU A 16 -43.53 -17.86 -39.21
CA LEU A 16 -42.41 -17.15 -38.58
C LEU A 16 -41.92 -17.91 -37.34
N ARG A 17 -40.60 -18.15 -37.27
CA ARG A 17 -39.88 -18.52 -36.04
C ARG A 17 -39.96 -17.37 -35.03
N ARG A 18 -40.18 -17.72 -33.76
CA ARG A 18 -40.09 -16.81 -32.61
C ARG A 18 -38.63 -16.32 -32.47
N PRO A 19 -38.37 -15.05 -32.15
CA PRO A 19 -37.03 -14.60 -31.76
C PRO A 19 -36.63 -15.27 -30.44
N GLU A 20 -35.43 -15.83 -30.38
CA GLU A 20 -34.81 -16.24 -29.11
C GLU A 20 -34.65 -15.00 -28.23
N GLY A 21 -35.21 -15.05 -27.01
CA GLY A 21 -35.03 -14.00 -26.02
C GLY A 21 -33.57 -13.93 -25.54
N PRO A 22 -33.12 -12.79 -25.01
CA PRO A 22 -31.76 -12.66 -24.50
C PRO A 22 -31.52 -13.65 -23.36
N ALA A 23 -30.32 -14.27 -23.35
CA ALA A 23 -29.92 -15.21 -22.30
C ALA A 23 -29.98 -14.54 -20.93
N GLU A 24 -30.66 -15.18 -19.97
CA GLU A 24 -30.71 -14.70 -18.60
C GLU A 24 -29.29 -14.70 -18.00
N PRO A 25 -28.86 -13.59 -17.35
CA PRO A 25 -27.55 -13.53 -16.73
C PRO A 25 -27.48 -14.58 -15.62
N MET A 26 -26.39 -15.37 -15.61
CA MET A 26 -26.16 -16.35 -14.55
C MET A 26 -26.15 -15.64 -13.19
N VAL A 27 -26.96 -16.12 -12.26
CA VAL A 27 -27.04 -15.59 -10.89
C VAL A 27 -25.72 -15.92 -10.20
N VAL A 28 -24.85 -14.92 -10.05
CA VAL A 28 -23.67 -15.02 -9.20
C VAL A 28 -24.16 -15.05 -7.76
N VAL A 29 -24.09 -16.21 -7.11
CA VAL A 29 -24.40 -16.33 -5.69
C VAL A 29 -23.36 -15.49 -4.93
N PRO A 30 -23.77 -14.49 -4.13
CA PRO A 30 -22.82 -13.72 -3.34
C PRO A 30 -22.12 -14.66 -2.36
N VAL A 31 -20.80 -14.52 -2.23
CA VAL A 31 -20.00 -15.29 -1.28
C VAL A 31 -20.42 -14.89 0.13
N ASP A 32 -21.23 -15.72 0.80
CA ASP A 32 -21.51 -15.58 2.23
C ASP A 32 -20.26 -16.00 3.01
N VAL A 33 -19.53 -15.01 3.51
CA VAL A 33 -18.39 -15.23 4.40
C VAL A 33 -18.93 -15.50 5.80
N GLU A 34 -18.59 -16.64 6.39
CA GLU A 34 -18.97 -16.93 7.77
C GLU A 34 -18.40 -15.87 8.73
N LYS A 35 -19.20 -15.47 9.72
CA LYS A 35 -18.84 -14.37 10.65
C LYS A 35 -17.53 -14.65 11.41
N GLU A 36 -17.20 -15.92 11.62
CA GLU A 36 -16.00 -16.37 12.33
C GLU A 36 -14.71 -16.30 11.48
N ASP A 37 -14.82 -16.21 10.15
CA ASP A 37 -13.67 -16.12 9.26
C ASP A 37 -13.18 -14.69 9.06
N VAL A 38 -13.96 -13.70 9.48
CA VAL A 38 -13.62 -12.29 9.32
C VAL A 38 -12.50 -11.89 10.29
N ARG A 39 -11.54 -11.13 9.78
CA ARG A 39 -10.41 -10.56 10.53
C ARG A 39 -10.25 -9.08 10.24
N ILE A 40 -9.64 -8.36 11.18
CA ILE A 40 -9.26 -6.95 11.02
C ILE A 40 -7.79 -6.81 11.40
N LEU A 41 -6.92 -6.65 10.42
CA LEU A 41 -5.50 -6.46 10.64
C LEU A 41 -5.16 -4.98 10.76
N LYS A 42 -4.37 -4.62 11.76
CA LYS A 42 -3.77 -3.28 11.87
C LYS A 42 -2.40 -3.28 11.20
N VAL A 43 -2.35 -2.79 9.96
CA VAL A 43 -1.09 -2.71 9.20
C VAL A 43 -0.51 -1.32 9.28
N CYS A 44 0.69 -1.23 9.85
CA CYS A 44 1.45 0.00 9.97
C CYS A 44 2.28 0.26 8.71
N PHE A 45 2.54 1.53 8.42
CA PHE A 45 3.34 1.94 7.26
C PHE A 45 4.04 3.27 7.53
N TYR A 46 5.05 3.56 6.71
CA TYR A 46 5.74 4.85 6.76
C TYR A 46 4.94 5.92 6.02
N SER A 47 5.01 7.15 6.51
CA SER A 47 4.40 8.32 5.87
C SER A 47 5.19 9.57 6.24
N ASN A 48 5.00 10.63 5.47
CA ASN A 48 5.62 11.93 5.69
C ASN A 48 4.93 12.68 6.85
N SER A 49 5.00 12.10 8.04
CA SER A 49 4.42 12.63 9.27
C SER A 49 5.51 12.77 10.33
N PHE A 50 5.26 13.62 11.33
CA PHE A 50 6.11 13.78 12.51
C PHE A 50 6.23 12.50 13.38
N ASN A 51 5.46 11.45 13.08
CA ASN A 51 5.51 10.17 13.78
C ASN A 51 5.88 9.02 12.82
N PRO A 52 7.18 8.86 12.48
CA PRO A 52 7.64 7.75 11.65
C PRO A 52 7.17 6.41 12.24
N GLY A 53 6.60 5.55 11.39
CA GLY A 53 6.15 4.21 11.82
C GLY A 53 4.97 4.19 12.80
N LYS A 54 4.21 5.26 13.02
CA LYS A 54 2.95 5.18 13.81
C LYS A 54 1.68 5.24 12.96
N ASN A 55 1.80 5.51 11.67
CA ASN A 55 0.66 5.49 10.77
C ASN A 55 0.24 4.04 10.50
N PHE A 56 -1.06 3.82 10.43
CA PHE A 56 -1.62 2.50 10.16
C PHE A 56 -2.94 2.60 9.42
N LYS A 57 -3.36 1.47 8.87
CA LYS A 57 -4.69 1.26 8.30
C LYS A 57 -5.23 -0.07 8.80
N LEU A 58 -6.51 -0.07 9.16
CA LEU A 58 -7.23 -1.30 9.47
C LEU A 58 -7.69 -1.94 8.15
N VAL A 59 -7.33 -3.20 7.94
CA VAL A 59 -7.69 -3.98 6.76
C VAL A 59 -8.63 -5.09 7.21
N LYS A 60 -9.89 -5.01 6.76
CA LYS A 60 -10.86 -6.09 6.93
C LYS A 60 -10.59 -7.16 5.87
N CYS A 61 -10.42 -8.41 6.30
CA CYS A 61 -10.12 -9.55 5.44
C CYS A 61 -10.74 -10.83 6.01
N THR A 62 -10.42 -11.97 5.40
CA THR A 62 -10.80 -13.29 5.89
C THR A 62 -9.55 -14.09 6.24
N VAL A 63 -9.69 -15.21 6.96
CA VAL A 63 -8.59 -16.15 7.22
C VAL A 63 -7.97 -16.71 5.93
N GLN A 64 -8.76 -16.81 4.85
CA GLN A 64 -8.29 -17.31 3.55
C GLN A 64 -7.61 -16.24 2.68
N THR A 65 -7.71 -14.97 3.07
CA THR A 65 -7.10 -13.88 2.30
C THR A 65 -5.58 -14.02 2.29
N GLU A 66 -4.97 -13.93 1.12
CA GLU A 66 -3.50 -14.00 1.00
C GLU A 66 -2.83 -12.66 1.37
N ILE A 67 -1.59 -12.73 1.85
CA ILE A 67 -0.82 -11.54 2.21
C ILE A 67 -0.66 -10.56 1.05
N ARG A 68 -0.51 -11.04 -0.19
CA ARG A 68 -0.45 -10.19 -1.39
C ARG A 68 -1.69 -9.31 -1.52
N GLU A 69 -2.88 -9.84 -1.19
CA GLU A 69 -4.14 -9.10 -1.28
C GLU A 69 -4.22 -8.01 -0.21
N ILE A 70 -3.71 -8.27 0.99
CA ILE A 70 -3.58 -7.28 2.06
C ILE A 70 -2.68 -6.12 1.61
N ILE A 71 -1.51 -6.44 1.04
CA ILE A 71 -0.57 -5.44 0.51
C ILE A 71 -1.25 -4.61 -0.58
N THR A 72 -1.83 -5.26 -1.60
CA THR A 72 -2.52 -4.58 -2.70
C THR A 72 -3.65 -3.68 -2.21
N SER A 73 -4.46 -4.12 -1.24
CA SER A 73 -5.53 -3.31 -0.62
C SER A 73 -5.02 -2.03 0.06
N ILE A 74 -3.83 -2.08 0.66
CA ILE A 74 -3.19 -0.90 1.25
C ILE A 74 -2.68 0.04 0.16
N LEU A 75 -1.95 -0.49 -0.83
CA LEU A 75 -1.38 0.30 -1.92
C LEU A 75 -2.48 1.03 -2.73
N LEU A 76 -3.57 0.32 -3.06
CA LEU A 76 -4.70 0.90 -3.81
C LEU A 76 -5.54 1.89 -3.01
N SER A 77 -5.38 1.97 -1.69
CA SER A 77 -6.19 2.90 -0.88
C SER A 77 -5.73 4.34 -0.91
N GLY A 78 -4.63 4.65 -1.60
CA GLY A 78 -4.07 6.00 -1.70
C GLY A 78 -3.48 6.54 -0.39
N ARG A 79 -3.44 5.74 0.69
CA ARG A 79 -2.88 6.14 1.99
C ARG A 79 -1.35 6.28 1.97
N ILE A 80 -0.69 5.56 1.08
CA ILE A 80 0.77 5.59 0.91
C ILE A 80 1.16 6.71 -0.05
N GLY A 81 0.46 6.80 -1.17
CA GLY A 81 0.60 7.83 -2.20
C GLY A 81 -0.04 7.38 -3.51
N PRO A 82 -0.07 8.24 -4.53
CA PRO A 82 -0.65 7.94 -5.83
C PRO A 82 0.33 7.18 -6.75
N ASN A 83 -0.18 6.62 -7.85
CA ASN A 83 0.60 6.15 -9.01
C ASN A 83 1.74 5.19 -8.69
N ILE A 84 1.52 4.26 -7.77
CA ILE A 84 2.48 3.20 -7.44
C ILE A 84 2.58 2.24 -8.63
N GLN A 85 3.79 2.04 -9.15
CA GLN A 85 4.09 1.14 -10.27
C GLN A 85 4.83 -0.11 -9.79
N LEU A 86 5.69 0.04 -8.78
CA LEU A 86 6.56 -1.01 -8.25
C LEU A 86 5.93 -1.73 -7.06
N ALA A 87 4.70 -2.22 -7.22
CA ALA A 87 3.92 -2.83 -6.14
C ALA A 87 4.57 -4.12 -5.59
N GLU A 88 5.27 -4.86 -6.45
CA GLU A 88 6.02 -6.08 -6.13
C GLU A 88 7.22 -5.85 -5.21
N CYS A 89 7.68 -4.60 -5.07
CA CYS A 89 8.74 -4.26 -4.13
C CYS A 89 8.29 -4.38 -2.66
N TYR A 90 6.99 -4.29 -2.40
CA TYR A 90 6.41 -4.29 -1.07
C TYR A 90 6.25 -5.71 -0.52
N GLY A 91 6.56 -5.85 0.76
CA GLY A 91 6.32 -7.04 1.57
C GLY A 91 5.65 -6.69 2.89
N LEU A 92 5.12 -7.70 3.57
CA LEU A 92 4.52 -7.56 4.89
C LEU A 92 5.39 -8.26 5.92
N ARG A 93 5.71 -7.55 7.00
CA ARG A 93 6.55 -8.04 8.08
C ARG A 93 5.76 -8.06 9.37
N LEU A 94 5.75 -9.21 10.04
CA LEU A 94 5.23 -9.40 11.38
C LEU A 94 6.38 -9.23 12.38
N LYS A 95 6.21 -8.38 13.38
CA LYS A 95 7.19 -8.14 14.43
C LYS A 95 6.56 -8.37 15.79
N HIS A 96 7.24 -9.13 16.64
CA HIS A 96 6.91 -9.20 18.05
C HIS A 96 7.44 -7.96 18.76
N MET A 97 6.61 -7.30 19.57
CA MET A 97 6.94 -6.01 20.17
C MET A 97 7.74 -6.14 21.46
N LYS A 98 7.76 -7.33 22.07
CA LYS A 98 8.47 -7.61 23.34
C LYS A 98 9.77 -8.40 23.16
N SER A 99 10.09 -8.83 21.95
CA SER A 99 11.36 -9.49 21.62
C SER A 99 11.90 -8.97 20.28
N ASP A 100 13.05 -9.48 19.85
CA ASP A 100 13.63 -9.19 18.54
C ASP A 100 13.08 -10.10 17.42
N GLU A 101 12.00 -10.84 17.70
CA GLU A 101 11.41 -11.78 16.75
C GLU A 101 10.70 -11.05 15.60
N ILE A 102 11.07 -11.45 14.38
CA ILE A 102 10.60 -10.85 13.14
C ILE A 102 10.38 -11.94 12.10
N HIS A 103 9.19 -11.94 11.50
CA HIS A 103 8.80 -12.84 10.43
C HIS A 103 8.41 -12.05 9.19
N TRP A 104 9.06 -12.35 8.08
CA TRP A 104 8.58 -11.87 6.79
C TRP A 104 7.55 -12.83 6.23
N LEU A 105 6.36 -12.31 5.98
CA LEU A 105 5.23 -13.10 5.53
C LEU A 105 5.31 -13.31 4.03
N HIS A 106 5.21 -14.57 3.58
CA HIS A 106 5.26 -14.89 2.17
C HIS A 106 4.00 -14.35 1.47
N PRO A 107 4.08 -13.78 0.25
CA PRO A 107 2.92 -13.18 -0.41
C PRO A 107 1.73 -14.13 -0.63
N GLN A 108 2.00 -15.43 -0.76
CA GLN A 108 0.98 -16.48 -0.96
C GLN A 108 0.52 -17.16 0.34
N MET A 109 1.04 -16.76 1.49
CA MET A 109 0.57 -17.25 2.79
C MET A 109 -0.80 -16.65 3.08
N THR A 110 -1.70 -17.40 3.71
CA THR A 110 -3.01 -16.88 4.13
C THR A 110 -2.92 -16.21 5.50
N VAL A 111 -3.87 -15.33 5.82
CA VAL A 111 -3.95 -14.74 7.17
C VAL A 111 -4.09 -15.83 8.23
N GLY A 112 -4.90 -16.87 7.99
CA GLY A 112 -5.08 -18.00 8.90
C GLY A 112 -3.76 -18.73 9.20
N GLU A 113 -2.97 -19.03 8.17
CA GLU A 113 -1.64 -19.65 8.34
C GLU A 113 -0.69 -18.79 9.19
N VAL A 114 -0.76 -17.45 9.06
CA VAL A 114 0.03 -16.54 9.90
C VAL A 114 -0.40 -16.64 11.36
N GLN A 115 -1.71 -16.73 11.63
CA GLN A 115 -2.22 -16.84 12.99
C GLN A 115 -1.78 -18.15 13.64
N ASP A 116 -2.00 -19.26 12.94
CA ASP A 116 -1.71 -20.61 13.45
C ASP A 116 -0.21 -20.83 13.67
N LYS A 117 0.64 -20.14 12.91
CA LYS A 117 2.09 -20.33 12.97
C LYS A 117 2.80 -19.37 13.93
N TYR A 118 2.31 -18.13 14.05
CA TYR A 118 3.02 -17.07 14.77
C TYR A 118 2.17 -16.45 15.88
N GLU A 119 0.94 -16.03 15.57
CA GLU A 119 0.08 -15.37 16.56
C GLU A 119 -0.40 -16.35 17.66
N CYS A 120 -0.38 -17.66 17.42
CA CYS A 120 -0.69 -18.65 18.45
C CYS A 120 0.32 -18.68 19.62
N LEU A 121 1.52 -18.12 19.42
CA LEU A 121 2.61 -18.16 20.40
C LEU A 121 2.48 -17.07 21.47
N HIS A 122 1.83 -15.96 21.14
CA HIS A 122 1.76 -14.75 21.97
C HIS A 122 0.41 -14.04 21.80
N VAL A 123 0.06 -13.10 22.68
CA VAL A 123 -1.21 -12.37 22.54
C VAL A 123 -1.18 -11.44 21.31
N GLU A 124 -2.28 -11.33 20.56
CA GLU A 124 -2.37 -10.51 19.33
C GLU A 124 -1.84 -9.08 19.50
N ALA A 125 -2.08 -8.44 20.64
CA ALA A 125 -1.62 -7.08 20.95
C ALA A 125 -0.09 -6.93 21.03
N GLU A 126 0.65 -8.03 21.13
CA GLU A 126 2.11 -8.07 21.15
C GLU A 126 2.70 -8.15 19.74
N TRP A 127 1.86 -8.37 18.72
CA TRP A 127 2.26 -8.44 17.34
C TRP A 127 1.98 -7.15 16.59
N ARG A 128 2.81 -6.89 15.58
CA ARG A 128 2.68 -5.72 14.73
C ARG A 128 3.00 -6.06 13.29
N TYR A 129 2.08 -5.71 12.40
CA TYR A 129 2.27 -5.78 10.96
C TYR A 129 2.85 -4.46 10.44
N ASP A 130 3.99 -4.52 9.75
CA ASP A 130 4.60 -3.40 9.05
C ASP A 130 4.64 -3.69 7.55
N LEU A 131 4.02 -2.83 6.74
CA LEU A 131 4.24 -2.78 5.31
C LEU A 131 5.65 -2.21 5.06
N GLN A 132 6.47 -2.88 4.28
CA GLN A 132 7.85 -2.46 4.03
C GLN A 132 8.26 -2.77 2.59
N ILE A 133 9.18 -1.98 2.04
CA ILE A 133 9.89 -2.39 0.82
C ILE A 133 10.93 -3.43 1.23
N ARG A 134 10.90 -4.58 0.56
CA ARG A 134 11.77 -5.72 0.83
C ARG A 134 12.50 -6.19 -0.42
N TYR A 135 11.79 -6.21 -1.54
CA TYR A 135 12.31 -6.67 -2.82
C TYR A 135 12.69 -5.44 -3.61
N LEU A 136 13.93 -5.38 -4.10
CA LEU A 136 14.43 -4.27 -4.90
C LEU A 136 14.72 -4.77 -6.32
N PRO A 137 14.40 -3.96 -7.36
CA PRO A 137 14.87 -4.21 -8.71
C PRO A 137 16.41 -4.26 -8.77
N GLU A 138 16.96 -4.88 -9.80
CA GLU A 138 18.41 -4.83 -10.03
C GLU A 138 18.91 -3.40 -10.25
N ASP A 139 18.12 -2.60 -10.97
CA ASP A 139 18.33 -1.19 -11.29
C ASP A 139 17.56 -0.25 -10.35
N PHE A 140 17.32 -0.65 -9.09
CA PHE A 140 16.33 -0.02 -8.21
C PHE A 140 16.41 1.51 -8.12
N MET A 141 17.59 2.12 -8.18
CA MET A 141 17.73 3.58 -8.11
C MET A 141 17.10 4.28 -9.31
N GLU A 142 17.18 3.70 -10.51
CA GLU A 142 16.54 4.27 -11.71
C GLU A 142 15.05 3.96 -11.71
N SER A 143 14.64 2.72 -11.43
CA SER A 143 13.22 2.37 -11.39
C SER A 143 12.46 3.14 -10.30
N LEU A 144 13.05 3.37 -9.12
CA LEU A 144 12.42 4.18 -8.07
C LEU A 144 12.25 5.65 -8.48
N LYS A 145 13.12 6.24 -9.31
CA LYS A 145 12.91 7.63 -9.77
C LYS A 145 11.65 7.79 -10.60
N GLU A 146 11.26 6.74 -11.34
CA GLU A 146 10.03 6.69 -12.13
C GLU A 146 8.77 6.48 -11.26
N ASP A 147 8.93 5.89 -10.07
CA ASP A 147 7.87 5.74 -9.05
C ASP A 147 8.19 6.55 -7.78
N ARG A 148 7.85 7.84 -7.84
CA ARG A 148 8.08 8.80 -6.74
C ARG A 148 7.47 8.35 -5.41
N THR A 149 6.31 7.68 -5.42
CA THR A 149 5.65 7.25 -4.19
C THR A 149 6.47 6.14 -3.52
N THR A 150 6.88 5.14 -4.28
CA THR A 150 7.72 4.05 -3.78
C THR A 150 9.11 4.55 -3.37
N LEU A 151 9.72 5.48 -4.12
CA LEU A 151 10.98 6.13 -3.73
C LEU A 151 10.87 6.82 -2.36
N LEU A 152 9.85 7.64 -2.17
CA LEU A 152 9.64 8.35 -0.91
C LEU A 152 9.32 7.38 0.23
N TYR A 153 8.56 6.32 -0.03
CA TYR A 153 8.29 5.29 0.95
C TYR A 153 9.58 4.60 1.40
N PHE A 154 10.44 4.21 0.45
CA PHE A 154 11.71 3.57 0.73
C PHE A 154 12.65 4.49 1.51
N TYR A 155 12.72 5.76 1.11
CA TYR A 155 13.47 6.78 1.83
C TYR A 155 13.02 6.88 3.29
N GLN A 156 11.72 6.95 3.56
CA GLN A 156 11.21 7.03 4.94
C GLN A 156 11.50 5.76 5.75
N GLN A 157 11.44 4.59 5.12
CA GLN A 157 11.82 3.33 5.75
C GLN A 157 13.30 3.34 6.16
N LEU A 158 14.20 3.73 5.25
CA LEU A 158 15.64 3.82 5.52
C LEU A 158 15.96 4.89 6.56
N ARG A 159 15.32 6.07 6.47
CA ARG A 159 15.46 7.14 7.46
C ARG A 159 15.06 6.66 8.84
N ASN A 160 13.93 5.95 8.97
CA ASN A 160 13.51 5.42 10.26
C ASN A 160 14.54 4.43 10.83
N ASP A 161 15.11 3.55 10.00
CA ASP A 161 16.15 2.61 10.43
C ASP A 161 17.44 3.35 10.84
N TYR A 162 17.83 4.38 10.07
CA TYR A 162 18.93 5.27 10.39
C TYR A 162 18.75 5.94 11.77
N MET A 163 17.61 6.59 12.00
CA MET A 163 17.33 7.27 13.27
C MET A 163 17.36 6.31 14.46
N GLN A 164 16.84 5.09 14.30
CA GLN A 164 16.77 4.12 15.40
C GLN A 164 18.10 3.43 15.70
N ARG A 165 18.96 3.23 14.70
CA ARG A 165 20.12 2.33 14.84
C ARG A 165 21.48 2.99 14.65
N TYR A 166 21.54 4.11 13.92
CA TYR A 166 22.77 4.66 13.39
C TYR A 166 22.99 6.16 13.71
N ALA A 167 21.95 6.96 13.92
CA ALA A 167 22.08 8.40 14.15
C ALA A 167 23.04 8.75 15.31
N SER A 168 23.01 7.97 16.40
CA SER A 168 23.90 8.12 17.56
C SER A 168 25.29 7.50 17.41
N LYS A 169 25.55 6.79 16.30
CA LYS A 169 26.81 6.07 16.04
C LYS A 169 27.66 6.71 14.95
N VAL A 170 27.07 7.51 14.08
CA VAL A 170 27.80 8.26 13.05
C VAL A 170 28.45 9.51 13.65
N SER A 171 29.38 10.13 12.91
CA SER A 171 29.99 11.38 13.34
C SER A 171 28.96 12.51 13.43
N GLU A 172 29.20 13.46 14.33
CA GLU A 172 28.36 14.65 14.49
C GLU A 172 28.15 15.39 13.17
N GLY A 173 29.22 15.60 12.39
CA GLY A 173 29.12 16.26 11.08
C GLY A 173 28.24 15.50 10.08
N MET A 174 28.26 14.17 10.09
CA MET A 174 27.39 13.36 9.22
C MET A 174 25.93 13.43 9.67
N ALA A 175 25.68 13.32 10.97
CA ALA A 175 24.33 13.47 11.53
C ALA A 175 23.75 14.85 11.20
N LEU A 176 24.55 15.92 11.37
CA LEU A 176 24.15 17.29 11.03
C LEU A 176 23.80 17.42 9.54
N GLN A 177 24.61 16.85 8.64
CA GLN A 177 24.35 16.88 7.20
C GLN A 177 23.02 16.18 6.84
N LEU A 178 22.78 14.99 7.40
CA LEU A 178 21.56 14.23 7.16
C LEU A 178 20.32 14.92 7.74
N GLY A 179 20.42 15.51 8.93
CA GLY A 179 19.34 16.31 9.54
C GLY A 179 19.02 17.56 8.72
N CYS A 180 20.03 18.26 8.20
CA CYS A 180 19.82 19.40 7.30
C CYS A 180 19.14 18.99 5.97
N LEU A 181 19.54 17.85 5.40
CA LEU A 181 18.90 17.29 4.21
C LEU A 181 17.42 16.98 4.48
N GLU A 182 17.11 16.38 5.63
CA GLU A 182 15.73 16.09 6.01
C GLU A 182 14.92 17.36 6.27
N LEU A 183 15.48 18.38 6.95
CA LEU A 183 14.82 19.68 7.11
C LEU A 183 14.42 20.28 5.77
N ARG A 184 15.33 20.28 4.79
CA ARG A 184 15.05 20.81 3.46
C ARG A 184 14.00 19.99 2.72
N ARG A 185 14.03 18.66 2.84
CA ARG A 185 13.06 17.76 2.21
C ARG A 185 11.68 17.88 2.86
N PHE A 186 11.63 17.97 4.19
CA PHE A 186 10.41 18.00 4.99
C PHE A 186 9.67 19.34 4.82
N PHE A 187 10.40 20.45 4.89
CA PHE A 187 9.88 21.80 4.66
C PHE A 187 10.14 22.29 3.23
N LYS A 188 9.67 21.53 2.24
CA LYS A 188 9.92 21.78 0.81
C LYS A 188 9.57 23.22 0.36
N ASP A 189 8.56 23.83 0.96
CA ASP A 189 8.04 25.16 0.61
C ASP A 189 8.63 26.29 1.47
N MET A 190 9.52 25.97 2.43
CA MET A 190 10.17 26.96 3.28
C MET A 190 11.20 27.78 2.50
N PRO A 191 11.27 29.12 2.69
CA PRO A 191 12.30 29.96 2.09
C PRO A 191 13.72 29.51 2.49
N HIS A 192 14.68 29.67 1.58
CA HIS A 192 16.05 29.17 1.75
C HIS A 192 16.79 29.78 2.96
N ASN A 193 16.45 31.00 3.36
CA ASN A 193 17.04 31.74 4.48
C ASN A 193 16.12 31.79 5.71
N ALA A 194 15.06 30.97 5.76
CA ALA A 194 14.05 31.07 6.81
C ALA A 194 14.63 30.79 8.20
N LEU A 195 15.59 29.87 8.31
CA LEU A 195 16.20 29.47 9.58
C LEU A 195 17.35 30.38 10.04
N ASP A 196 17.76 31.37 9.24
CA ASP A 196 18.73 32.39 9.65
C ASP A 196 18.13 33.31 10.73
N LYS A 197 16.79 33.42 10.76
CA LYS A 197 16.06 34.15 11.80
C LYS A 197 15.93 33.26 13.03
N LYS A 198 16.57 33.68 14.13
CA LYS A 198 16.52 32.99 15.43
C LYS A 198 15.10 32.61 15.87
N SER A 199 14.12 33.51 15.70
CA SER A 199 12.72 33.25 16.07
C SER A 199 12.10 32.06 15.32
N ASN A 200 12.48 31.85 14.05
CA ASN A 200 11.97 30.73 13.26
C ASN A 200 12.63 29.42 13.69
N PHE A 201 13.91 29.46 14.05
CA PHE A 201 14.62 28.32 14.59
C PHE A 201 14.05 27.91 15.96
N GLU A 202 13.84 28.86 16.87
CA GLU A 202 13.21 28.63 18.17
C GLU A 202 11.78 28.06 18.01
N LEU A 203 11.03 28.51 17.00
CA LEU A 203 9.70 27.97 16.69
C LEU A 203 9.80 26.51 16.22
N LEU A 204 10.75 26.16 15.36
CA LEU A 204 10.97 24.79 14.89
C LEU A 204 11.30 23.86 16.07
N GLU A 205 12.22 24.26 16.94
CA GLU A 205 12.61 23.49 18.11
C GLU A 205 11.43 23.27 19.06
N LYS A 206 10.60 24.30 19.27
CA LYS A 206 9.46 24.23 20.20
C LYS A 206 8.27 23.44 19.66
N GLU A 207 7.89 23.64 18.40
CA GLU A 207 6.66 23.08 17.82
C GLU A 207 6.88 21.70 17.19
N VAL A 208 8.08 21.41 16.70
CA VAL A 208 8.41 20.15 16.01
C VAL A 208 9.41 19.31 16.79
N GLY A 209 10.43 19.94 17.37
CA GLY A 209 11.55 19.26 18.03
C GLY A 209 12.64 18.85 17.05
N LEU A 210 13.89 19.12 17.43
CA LEU A 210 15.06 18.80 16.59
C LEU A 210 15.44 17.33 16.62
N ASP A 211 15.03 16.57 17.65
CA ASP A 211 15.26 15.12 17.77
C ASP A 211 14.65 14.30 16.62
N LEU A 212 13.76 14.91 15.84
CA LEU A 212 13.17 14.29 14.66
C LEU A 212 14.16 14.24 13.48
N PHE A 213 15.16 15.13 13.43
CA PHE A 213 16.01 15.35 12.26
C PHE A 213 17.39 14.70 12.40
#